data_AF-A0A2M8DVU2-F1
#
_entry.id   AF-A0A2M8DVU2-F1
#
_cell.length_a   1.000
_cell.length_b   1.000
_cell.length_c   1.000
_cell.angle_alpha   90.00
_cell.angle_beta   90.00
_cell.angle_gamma   90.00
#
_symmetry.space_group_name_H-M   'P 1'
#
loop_
_entity.id
_entity.type
_entity.pdbx_description
1 polymer ?
#
loop_
_entity_poly.entity_id
_entity_poly.type
_entity_poly.pdbx_seq_one_letter_code
_entity_poly.pdbx_strand_id
1 'polypeptide(L)'
;MASLPSLIARVDSTILNKIFKGESNMLDATSRVALCGFLHDLGKLAERAKVEVSPDTLDSNQQLYCPHHKEFTDARGWFSHLHAAYTGIAWDELEKTAHFPNLKRDCEPFKIPAGDSQFPDSAVNAAAAHHKPETFLQWVIATADRVASGFERDKFEVEYNNLKERDNHYCARLLTL
;
A
#
# COMPACT_ATOMS: atom_id res chain seq x y z
N MET A 1 0.39 -57.55 -34.43
CA MET A 1 -0.08 -56.57 -33.43
C MET A 1 0.85 -55.36 -33.48
N ALA A 2 0.40 -54.27 -34.13
CA ALA A 2 1.18 -53.03 -34.21
C ALA A 2 0.89 -52.17 -32.97
N SER A 3 1.92 -51.86 -32.20
CA SER A 3 1.85 -50.94 -31.06
C SER A 3 1.85 -49.50 -31.58
N LEU A 4 0.74 -48.79 -31.39
CA LEU A 4 0.64 -47.34 -31.59
C LEU A 4 1.63 -46.60 -30.67
N PRO A 5 2.43 -45.65 -31.17
CA PRO A 5 3.20 -44.76 -30.31
C PRO A 5 2.25 -43.78 -29.62
N SER A 6 2.31 -43.69 -28.29
CA SER A 6 1.53 -42.71 -27.52
C SER A 6 1.96 -41.29 -27.89
N LEU A 7 1.02 -40.53 -28.46
CA LEU A 7 1.16 -39.11 -28.76
C LEU A 7 1.06 -38.27 -27.48
N ILE A 8 1.95 -38.49 -26.51
CA ILE A 8 2.18 -37.53 -25.43
C ILE A 8 3.36 -36.68 -25.88
N ALA A 9 3.03 -35.56 -26.53
CA ALA A 9 3.99 -34.50 -26.78
C ALA A 9 4.62 -34.11 -25.44
N ARG A 10 5.90 -34.45 -25.25
CA ARG A 10 6.74 -33.87 -24.22
C ARG A 10 6.82 -32.38 -24.52
N VAL A 11 5.95 -31.59 -23.92
CA VAL A 11 6.14 -30.14 -23.88
C VAL A 11 7.45 -29.93 -23.15
N ASP A 12 8.45 -29.46 -23.89
CA ASP A 12 9.79 -29.21 -23.37
C ASP A 12 9.68 -28.30 -22.14
N SER A 13 10.14 -28.80 -20.99
CA SER A 13 10.18 -28.03 -19.74
C SER A 13 10.94 -26.72 -19.89
N THR A 14 11.83 -26.62 -20.89
CA THR A 14 12.57 -25.41 -21.24
C THR A 14 11.68 -24.37 -21.93
N ILE A 15 10.70 -24.81 -22.73
CA ILE A 15 9.70 -23.93 -23.37
C ILE A 15 8.67 -23.47 -22.33
N LEU A 16 8.18 -24.38 -21.47
CA LEU A 16 7.32 -24.01 -20.34
C LEU A 16 8.03 -23.04 -19.40
N ASN A 17 9.30 -23.31 -19.05
CA ASN A 17 10.08 -22.38 -18.23
C ASN A 17 10.35 -21.05 -18.94
N LYS A 18 10.51 -21.00 -20.27
CA LYS A 18 10.64 -19.73 -21.01
C LYS A 18 9.34 -18.93 -21.04
N ILE A 19 8.20 -19.60 -21.19
CA ILE A 19 6.86 -18.97 -21.19
C ILE A 19 6.53 -18.45 -19.78
N PHE A 20 6.92 -19.15 -18.71
CA PHE A 20 6.57 -18.79 -17.33
C PHE A 20 7.65 -18.03 -16.53
N LYS A 21 8.91 -17.95 -17.00
CA LYS A 21 9.98 -17.21 -16.29
C LYS A 21 10.33 -15.85 -16.91
N GLY A 22 9.79 -15.51 -18.07
CA GLY A 22 10.15 -14.29 -18.81
C GLY A 22 9.23 -13.09 -18.59
N GLU A 23 8.00 -13.32 -18.16
CA GLU A 23 7.01 -12.29 -17.82
C GLU A 23 6.73 -12.41 -16.32
N SER A 24 6.72 -11.30 -15.58
CA SER A 24 6.08 -11.34 -14.26
C SER A 24 4.68 -11.88 -14.48
N ASN A 25 4.34 -13.01 -13.87
CA ASN A 25 3.00 -13.55 -14.02
C ASN A 25 2.01 -12.44 -13.64
N MET A 26 1.02 -12.16 -14.50
CA MET A 26 -0.01 -11.15 -14.24
C MET A 26 -0.62 -11.35 -12.84
N LEU A 27 -0.70 -12.60 -12.38
CA LEU A 27 -1.06 -12.94 -11.01
C LEU A 27 -0.15 -12.27 -9.98
N ASP A 28 1.17 -12.38 -10.09
CA ASP A 28 2.13 -11.78 -9.15
C ASP A 28 2.02 -10.25 -9.13
N ALA A 29 1.93 -9.64 -10.32
CA ALA A 29 1.79 -8.19 -10.46
C ALA A 29 0.49 -7.69 -9.79
N THR A 30 -0.64 -8.34 -10.09
CA THR A 30 -1.93 -8.02 -9.47
C THR A 30 -1.93 -8.34 -7.97
N SER A 31 -1.29 -9.42 -7.53
CA SER A 31 -1.18 -9.78 -6.10
C SER A 31 -0.39 -8.74 -5.32
N ARG A 32 0.65 -8.12 -5.88
CA ARG A 32 1.38 -7.02 -5.22
C ARG A 32 0.50 -5.79 -5.06
N VAL A 33 -0.28 -5.41 -6.08
CA VAL A 33 -1.25 -4.32 -5.98
C VAL A 33 -2.33 -4.63 -4.92
N ALA A 34 -2.86 -5.87 -4.93
CA ALA A 34 -3.82 -6.32 -3.93
C ALA A 34 -3.24 -6.28 -2.50
N LEU A 35 -1.98 -6.67 -2.32
CA LEU A 35 -1.28 -6.57 -1.03
C LEU A 35 -1.13 -5.11 -0.59
N CYS A 36 -0.81 -4.18 -1.50
CA CYS A 36 -0.77 -2.75 -1.17
C CYS A 36 -2.15 -2.24 -0.71
N GLY A 37 -3.22 -2.64 -1.40
CA GLY A 37 -4.58 -2.33 -0.98
C GLY A 37 -4.96 -2.94 0.36
N PHE A 38 -4.52 -4.18 0.64
CA PHE A 38 -4.75 -4.82 1.94
C PHE A 38 -4.00 -4.11 3.08
N LEU A 39 -2.82 -3.56 2.80
CA LEU A 39 -1.94 -2.92 3.79
C LEU A 39 -2.01 -1.39 3.81
N HIS A 40 -2.89 -0.75 3.03
CA HIS A 40 -2.96 0.72 2.95
C HIS A 40 -3.15 1.36 4.34
N ASP A 41 -3.91 0.70 5.21
CA ASP A 41 -4.22 1.13 6.57
C ASP A 41 -3.35 0.48 7.67
N LEU A 42 -2.25 -0.20 7.31
CA LEU A 42 -1.31 -0.82 8.26
C LEU A 42 -0.88 0.16 9.37
N GLY A 43 -0.71 1.43 9.01
CA GLY A 43 -0.32 2.47 9.93
C GLY A 43 -1.31 2.74 11.05
N LYS A 44 -2.60 2.39 10.92
CA LYS A 44 -3.57 2.48 12.02
C LYS A 44 -3.14 1.60 13.20
N LEU A 45 -2.60 0.41 12.91
CA LEU A 45 -2.08 -0.49 13.94
C LEU A 45 -0.78 0.06 14.56
N ALA A 46 0.16 0.49 13.72
CA ALA A 46 1.47 0.97 14.17
C ALA A 46 1.38 2.28 14.98
N GLU A 47 0.54 3.22 14.56
CA GLU A 47 0.26 4.46 15.27
C GLU A 47 -0.31 4.16 16.67
N ARG A 48 -1.32 3.27 16.75
CA ARG A 48 -1.94 2.88 18.03
C ARG A 48 -0.98 2.12 18.95
N ALA A 49 -0.10 1.31 18.36
CA ALA A 49 0.94 0.61 19.09
C ALA A 49 2.07 1.53 19.57
N LYS A 50 2.09 2.80 19.13
CA LYS A 50 3.15 3.78 19.42
C LYS A 50 4.53 3.26 19.03
N VAL A 51 4.64 2.68 17.84
CA VAL A 51 5.93 2.25 17.28
C VAL A 51 6.92 3.40 17.37
N GLU A 52 8.07 3.15 17.99
CA GLU A 52 9.11 4.16 18.15
C GLU A 52 9.65 4.58 16.78
N VAL A 53 9.61 5.88 16.50
CA VAL A 53 10.10 6.46 15.26
C VAL A 53 10.79 7.78 15.57
N SER A 54 11.88 8.08 14.86
CA SER A 54 12.57 9.36 15.03
C SER A 54 11.66 10.51 14.59
N PRO A 55 11.73 11.70 15.22
CA PRO A 55 10.95 12.86 14.80
C PRO A 55 11.16 13.21 13.32
N ASP A 56 12.41 13.12 12.83
CA ASP A 56 12.75 13.43 11.44
C ASP A 56 12.14 12.44 10.45
N THR A 57 12.13 11.15 10.80
CA THR A 57 11.46 10.12 9.99
C THR A 57 9.95 10.36 9.95
N LEU A 58 9.33 10.67 11.08
CA LEU A 58 7.90 10.92 11.15
C LEU A 58 7.52 12.16 10.35
N ASP A 59 8.26 13.26 10.49
CA ASP A 59 8.02 14.50 9.75
C ASP A 59 8.17 14.29 8.23
N SER A 60 9.23 13.58 7.82
CA SER A 60 9.43 13.23 6.40
C SER A 60 8.26 12.42 5.83
N ASN A 61 7.78 11.41 6.57
CA ASN A 61 6.65 10.58 6.14
C ASN A 61 5.33 11.37 6.14
N GLN A 62 5.13 12.31 7.06
CA GLN A 62 3.98 13.21 7.03
C GLN A 62 3.98 14.09 5.79
N GLN A 63 5.12 14.71 5.46
CA GLN A 63 5.25 15.54 4.26
C GLN A 63 4.96 14.73 2.97
N LEU A 64 5.41 13.48 2.92
CA LEU A 64 5.20 12.59 1.77
C LEU A 64 3.75 12.15 1.63
N TYR A 65 3.14 11.61 2.69
CA TYR A 65 1.91 10.83 2.57
C TYR A 65 0.66 11.49 3.15
N CYS A 66 0.82 12.49 4.04
CA CYS A 66 -0.31 13.12 4.72
C CYS A 66 -0.74 14.40 3.98
N PRO A 67 -2.05 14.60 3.74
CA PRO A 67 -2.56 15.89 3.28
C PRO A 67 -2.23 17.00 4.28
N HIS A 68 -1.70 18.11 3.77
CA HIS A 68 -1.40 19.30 4.56
C HIS A 68 -2.50 20.34 4.37
N HIS A 69 -3.11 20.77 5.46
CA HIS A 69 -4.21 21.73 5.48
C HIS A 69 -3.74 23.07 6.03
N LYS A 70 -4.31 24.14 5.49
CA LYS A 70 -4.13 25.51 6.01
C LYS A 70 -5.46 26.24 5.96
N GLU A 71 -5.77 26.99 7.01
CA GLU A 71 -6.98 27.81 7.08
C GLU A 71 -6.88 29.06 6.19
N PHE A 72 -5.69 29.67 6.16
CA PHE A 72 -5.33 30.82 5.33
C PHE A 72 -3.90 30.67 4.81
N THR A 73 -3.51 31.46 3.81
CA THR A 73 -2.19 31.39 3.15
C THR A 73 -1.01 31.44 4.13
N ASP A 74 -1.13 32.27 5.17
CA ASP A 74 -0.08 32.53 6.17
C ASP A 74 -0.27 31.76 7.48
N ALA A 75 -1.34 30.97 7.60
CA ALA A 75 -1.61 30.20 8.81
C ALA A 75 -0.64 29.02 8.95
N ARG A 76 -0.29 28.67 10.20
CA ARG A 76 0.39 27.41 10.49
C ARG A 76 -0.56 26.26 10.12
N GLY A 77 -0.11 25.39 9.22
CA GLY A 77 -0.90 24.25 8.77
C GLY A 77 -0.81 23.05 9.71
N TRP A 78 -1.57 22.02 9.38
CA TRP A 78 -1.54 20.71 10.05
C TRP A 78 -1.65 19.58 9.03
N PHE A 79 -1.07 18.43 9.37
CA PHE A 79 -1.25 17.19 8.61
C PHE A 79 -2.47 16.43 9.14
N SER A 80 -3.26 15.85 8.23
CA SER A 80 -4.32 14.89 8.57
C SER A 80 -3.97 13.48 8.09
N HIS A 81 -4.70 12.47 8.57
CA HIS A 81 -4.46 11.05 8.24
C HIS A 81 -3.05 10.57 8.61
N LEU A 82 -2.64 10.82 9.86
CA LEU A 82 -1.31 10.49 10.36
C LEU A 82 -0.97 9.00 10.18
N HIS A 83 -1.97 8.12 10.19
CA HIS A 83 -1.80 6.70 9.91
C HIS A 83 -1.17 6.43 8.54
N ALA A 84 -1.34 7.29 7.54
CA ALA A 84 -0.67 7.17 6.25
C ALA A 84 0.86 7.21 6.38
N ALA A 85 1.39 8.13 7.21
CA ALA A 85 2.81 8.19 7.53
C ALA A 85 3.26 6.92 8.27
N TYR A 86 2.46 6.44 9.22
CA TYR A 86 2.75 5.19 9.93
C TYR A 86 2.65 3.95 9.04
N THR A 87 1.89 3.96 7.93
CA THR A 87 1.88 2.84 6.97
C THR A 87 3.25 2.66 6.35
N GLY A 88 3.89 3.75 5.90
CA GLY A 88 5.27 3.69 5.38
C GLY A 88 6.26 3.21 6.44
N ILE A 89 6.21 3.77 7.64
CA ILE A 89 7.08 3.39 8.77
C ILE A 89 6.90 1.91 9.14
N ALA A 90 5.65 1.44 9.25
CA ALA A 90 5.36 0.05 9.63
C ALA A 90 5.82 -0.94 8.57
N TRP A 91 5.65 -0.60 7.29
CA TRP A 91 6.16 -1.40 6.19
C TRP A 91 7.68 -1.55 6.26
N ASP A 92 8.39 -0.47 6.55
CA ASP A 92 9.84 -0.45 6.74
C ASP A 92 10.28 -1.39 7.86
N GLU A 93 9.58 -1.39 8.99
CA GLU A 93 9.84 -2.32 10.09
C GLU A 93 9.53 -3.77 9.71
N LEU A 94 8.45 -4.03 8.97
CA LEU A 94 8.11 -5.38 8.51
C LEU A 94 9.18 -5.95 7.57
N GLU A 95 9.68 -5.15 6.62
CA GLU A 95 10.74 -5.61 5.70
C GLU A 95 12.05 -5.97 6.43
N LYS A 96 12.36 -5.32 7.57
CA LYS A 96 13.52 -5.67 8.40
C LYS A 96 13.41 -7.06 9.03
N THR A 97 12.19 -7.60 9.18
CA THR A 97 11.98 -8.92 9.82
C THR A 97 12.41 -10.11 8.95
N ALA A 98 12.69 -9.90 7.65
CA ALA A 98 12.92 -10.94 6.65
C ALA A 98 11.74 -11.92 6.42
N HIS A 99 10.64 -11.79 7.15
CA HIS A 99 9.41 -12.57 6.95
C HIS A 99 8.42 -11.89 5.99
N PHE A 100 8.63 -10.59 5.73
CA PHE A 100 7.84 -9.81 4.79
C PHE A 100 8.54 -9.76 3.42
N PRO A 101 7.80 -9.87 2.29
CA PRO A 101 8.40 -9.79 0.97
C PRO A 101 9.09 -8.43 0.76
N ASN A 102 10.27 -8.45 0.15
CA ASN A 102 11.01 -7.23 -0.18
C ASN A 102 10.38 -6.57 -1.42
N LEU A 103 9.50 -5.60 -1.20
CA LEU A 103 8.69 -4.95 -2.23
C LEU A 103 9.03 -3.47 -2.42
N LYS A 104 10.00 -2.94 -1.66
CA LYS A 104 10.65 -1.66 -1.96
C LYS A 104 11.50 -1.68 -3.23
N ARG A 105 11.92 -2.86 -3.68
CA ARG A 105 12.69 -3.02 -4.92
C ARG A 105 11.79 -3.03 -6.14
N ASP A 106 12.40 -2.84 -7.30
CA ASP A 106 11.74 -3.02 -8.60
C ASP A 106 11.00 -4.35 -8.67
N CYS A 107 9.67 -4.24 -8.78
CA CYS A 107 8.80 -5.39 -8.92
C CYS A 107 7.54 -4.98 -9.69
N GLU A 108 7.30 -5.59 -10.84
CA GLU A 108 6.10 -5.33 -11.65
C GLU A 108 4.81 -5.36 -10.78
N PRO A 109 3.91 -4.37 -10.87
CA PRO A 109 3.93 -3.22 -11.79
C PRO A 109 4.69 -1.99 -11.25
N PHE A 110 5.23 -2.03 -10.05
CA PHE A 110 6.03 -0.96 -9.43
C PHE A 110 7.46 -0.98 -9.97
N LYS A 111 7.77 -0.08 -10.91
CA LYS A 111 9.12 0.09 -11.45
C LYS A 111 9.71 1.41 -10.99
N ILE A 112 10.89 1.35 -10.43
CA ILE A 112 11.76 2.50 -10.22
C ILE A 112 12.59 2.64 -11.50
N PRO A 113 12.43 3.71 -12.30
CA PRO A 113 13.30 3.95 -13.45
C PRO A 113 14.76 3.98 -13.01
N ALA A 114 15.63 3.41 -13.84
CA ALA A 114 17.06 3.39 -13.56
C ALA A 114 17.60 4.82 -13.37
N GLY A 115 18.16 5.09 -12.19
CA GLY A 115 18.73 6.39 -11.84
C GLY A 115 17.78 7.37 -11.17
N ASP A 116 16.50 7.02 -10.96
CA ASP A 116 15.55 7.84 -10.24
C ASP A 116 15.21 7.23 -8.87
N SER A 117 16.09 7.48 -7.88
CA SER A 117 15.86 7.03 -6.49
C SER A 117 14.71 7.76 -5.80
N GLN A 118 14.12 8.77 -6.45
CA GLN A 118 12.98 9.53 -5.94
C GLN A 118 11.67 9.10 -6.62
N PHE A 119 11.69 8.01 -7.41
CA PHE A 119 10.50 7.60 -8.12
C PHE A 119 9.36 7.27 -7.14
N PRO A 120 8.19 7.92 -7.30
CA PRO A 120 7.09 7.78 -6.35
C PRO A 120 6.40 6.41 -6.41
N ASP A 121 6.58 5.62 -7.48
CA ASP A 121 5.83 4.37 -7.70
C ASP A 121 6.56 3.13 -7.17
N SER A 122 6.52 2.94 -5.85
CA SER A 122 6.89 1.70 -5.16
C SER A 122 5.68 1.09 -4.43
N ALA A 123 5.74 -0.18 -4.07
CA ALA A 123 4.65 -0.85 -3.34
C ALA A 123 4.32 -0.14 -2.01
N VAL A 124 5.35 0.21 -1.24
CA VAL A 124 5.18 0.94 0.03
C VAL A 124 4.54 2.32 -0.20
N ASN A 125 4.97 3.06 -1.23
CA ASN A 125 4.38 4.35 -1.56
C ASN A 125 2.93 4.20 -2.02
N ALA A 126 2.61 3.16 -2.79
CA ALA A 126 1.24 2.87 -3.23
C ALA A 126 0.29 2.61 -2.05
N ALA A 127 0.75 1.90 -1.03
CA ALA A 127 0.00 1.69 0.20
C ALA A 127 -0.09 2.98 1.05
N ALA A 128 1.03 3.67 1.29
CA ALA A 128 1.08 4.82 2.18
C ALA A 128 0.42 6.08 1.60
N ALA A 129 0.50 6.31 0.30
CA ALA A 129 -0.02 7.52 -0.35
C ALA A 129 -1.54 7.49 -0.61
N HIS A 130 -2.32 6.57 -0.05
CA HIS A 130 -3.76 6.46 -0.33
C HIS A 130 -4.58 7.72 0.03
N HIS A 131 -4.08 8.58 0.94
CA HIS A 131 -4.66 9.90 1.23
C HIS A 131 -4.10 11.05 0.39
N LYS A 132 -2.91 10.88 -0.20
CA LYS A 132 -2.22 11.87 -1.05
C LYS A 132 -1.63 11.21 -2.31
N PRO A 133 -2.46 10.62 -3.20
CA PRO A 133 -1.98 9.87 -4.36
C PRO A 133 -1.53 10.79 -5.50
N GLU A 134 -0.42 10.43 -6.14
CA GLU A 134 0.20 11.13 -7.27
C GLU A 134 0.32 10.22 -8.50
N THR A 135 0.66 8.93 -8.33
CA THR A 135 0.82 7.98 -9.45
C THR A 135 -0.47 7.22 -9.77
N PHE A 136 -0.52 6.61 -10.96
CA PHE A 136 -1.65 5.78 -11.35
C PHE A 136 -1.92 4.63 -10.36
N LEU A 137 -0.89 3.90 -9.92
CA LEU A 137 -1.06 2.78 -8.99
C LEU A 137 -1.49 3.26 -7.59
N GLN A 138 -0.98 4.40 -7.12
CA GLN A 138 -1.46 5.04 -5.89
C GLN A 138 -2.96 5.41 -6.00
N TRP A 139 -3.40 5.94 -7.15
CA TRP A 139 -4.81 6.23 -7.40
C TRP A 139 -5.69 4.99 -7.46
N VAL A 140 -5.18 3.85 -7.95
CA VAL A 140 -5.91 2.57 -7.89
C VAL A 140 -6.22 2.21 -6.43
N ILE A 141 -5.23 2.28 -5.54
CA ILE A 141 -5.41 1.99 -4.11
C ILE A 141 -6.36 2.99 -3.45
N ALA A 142 -6.13 4.29 -3.66
CA ALA A 142 -6.96 5.34 -3.09
C ALA A 142 -8.42 5.28 -3.56
N THR A 143 -8.67 4.84 -4.79
CA THR A 143 -10.03 4.66 -5.31
C THR A 143 -10.70 3.45 -4.66
N ALA A 144 -9.97 2.33 -4.52
CA ALA A 144 -10.49 1.14 -3.84
C ALA A 144 -10.87 1.44 -2.38
N ASP A 145 -10.01 2.16 -1.64
CA ASP A 145 -10.29 2.60 -0.27
C ASP A 145 -11.55 3.48 -0.19
N ARG A 146 -11.68 4.50 -1.07
CA ARG A 146 -12.86 5.37 -1.10
C ARG A 146 -14.15 4.61 -1.43
N VAL A 147 -14.08 3.63 -2.34
CA VAL A 147 -15.22 2.78 -2.67
C VAL A 147 -15.61 1.92 -1.47
N ALA A 148 -14.65 1.25 -0.82
CA ALA A 148 -14.89 0.43 0.37
C ALA A 148 -15.49 1.28 1.51
N SER A 149 -14.88 2.43 1.79
CA SER A 149 -15.37 3.40 2.78
C SER A 149 -16.78 3.91 2.47
N GLY A 150 -17.12 4.09 1.19
CA GLY A 150 -18.43 4.58 0.74
C GLY A 150 -19.58 3.61 1.03
N PHE A 151 -19.32 2.30 1.06
CA PHE A 151 -20.31 1.31 1.46
C PHE A 151 -20.63 1.35 2.97
N GLU A 152 -19.74 1.92 3.79
CA GLU A 152 -19.87 1.98 5.26
C GLU A 152 -20.25 3.37 5.82
N ARG A 153 -20.24 4.42 4.99
CA ARG A 153 -20.27 5.83 5.44
C ARG A 153 -21.58 6.32 6.05
N ASP A 154 -22.75 5.83 5.64
CA ASP A 154 -24.02 6.41 6.11
C ASP A 154 -24.26 6.17 7.62
N LYS A 155 -23.71 5.09 8.19
CA LYS A 155 -23.72 4.88 9.66
C LYS A 155 -22.51 5.50 10.36
N PHE A 156 -21.36 5.58 9.69
CA PHE A 156 -20.09 6.01 10.30
C PHE A 156 -19.96 7.55 10.41
N GLU A 157 -20.40 8.30 9.40
CA GLU A 157 -20.36 9.78 9.40
C GLU A 157 -21.32 10.40 10.43
N VAL A 158 -22.51 9.82 10.59
CA VAL A 158 -23.55 10.32 11.50
C VAL A 158 -23.23 9.99 12.97
N GLU A 159 -22.67 8.82 13.26
CA GLU A 159 -22.46 8.36 14.64
C GLU A 159 -21.03 8.56 15.17
N TYR A 160 -19.98 8.57 14.32
CA TYR A 160 -18.58 8.54 14.76
C TYR A 160 -17.73 9.76 14.34
N ASN A 161 -17.79 10.25 13.10
CA ASN A 161 -16.88 11.31 12.61
C ASN A 161 -17.22 12.74 13.09
N ASN A 162 -18.44 13.01 13.56
CA ASN A 162 -18.79 14.30 14.16
C ASN A 162 -18.26 14.48 15.60
N LEU A 163 -17.68 13.43 16.19
CA LEU A 163 -16.93 13.54 17.44
C LEU A 163 -15.48 13.89 17.08
N LYS A 164 -14.94 14.98 17.63
CA LYS A 164 -13.54 15.39 17.45
C LYS A 164 -12.61 14.16 17.52
N GLU A 165 -11.97 13.82 16.40
CA GLU A 165 -11.10 12.63 16.24
C GLU A 165 -10.01 12.48 17.33
N ARG A 166 -9.68 13.56 18.02
CA ARG A 166 -8.67 13.58 19.09
C ARG A 166 -8.97 12.65 20.27
N ASP A 167 -10.23 12.37 20.58
CA ASP A 167 -10.57 11.67 21.83
C ASP A 167 -10.82 10.16 21.67
N ASN A 168 -10.97 9.62 20.45
CA ASN A 168 -11.51 8.27 20.28
C ASN A 168 -10.78 7.32 19.31
N HIS A 169 -9.80 7.77 18.51
CA HIS A 169 -9.17 6.88 17.51
C HIS A 169 -8.31 5.75 18.12
N TYR A 170 -7.80 5.91 19.34
CA TYR A 170 -7.09 4.84 20.07
C TYR A 170 -8.02 3.72 20.54
N CYS A 171 -9.27 4.05 20.89
CA CYS A 171 -10.25 3.13 21.50
C CYS A 171 -11.35 2.70 20.53
N ALA A 172 -11.49 3.37 19.39
CA ALA A 172 -12.43 3.01 18.34
C ALA A 172 -12.06 1.63 17.79
N ARG A 173 -13.06 0.73 17.79
CA ARG A 173 -12.92 -0.62 17.22
C ARG A 173 -12.41 -0.49 15.78
N LEU A 174 -11.36 -1.25 15.44
CA LEU A 174 -10.99 -1.47 14.04
C LEU A 174 -12.14 -2.29 13.43
N LEU A 175 -13.13 -1.59 12.91
CA LEU A 175 -14.12 -2.21 12.05
C LEU A 175 -13.38 -2.56 10.75
N THR A 176 -13.54 -3.80 10.33
CA THR A 176 -13.14 -4.23 9.01
C THR A 176 -14.01 -3.47 8.02
N LEU A 177 -13.39 -2.86 7.01
CA LEU A 177 -14.05 -2.41 5.79
C LEU A 177 -14.90 -3.52 5.16
#